data_AF-A0A9Q1A649-F1
#
_entry.id   AF-A0A9Q1A649-F1
#
_cell.length_a   1.000
_cell.length_b   1.000
_cell.length_c   1.000
_cell.angle_alpha   90.00
_cell.angle_beta   90.00
_cell.angle_gamma   90.00
#
_symmetry.space_group_name_H-M   'P 1'
#
loop_
_entity.id
_entity.type
_entity.pdbx_description
1 polymer ?
#
loop_
_entity_poly.entity_id
_entity_poly.type
_entity_poly.pdbx_seq_one_letter_code
_entity_poly.pdbx_strand_id
1 'polypeptide(L)'
;MPGFSAWTMLAQHYNGSNSQTLGQPFRSIYALSERLRPLLDLRVSVTGGIHLDLVKRVLRDIQRAGQEPEEIIHQISETVYPMYKAFIEPDLQTAHIKIINKFNPFTGFQSPTYILKSTRSVTAEQIKTILSEEYKETKEETYDIYLLPPGEDPEACQSYLRMRNRDGKYNLMFEEWVTDSPFIISPRITFEVSVRLLGGLMALGYTIAAILKRSSHIFCDDRVSIKTDWLEQLNRHYVQVLRAVLLVLQSRIPSIFPLFDMDEHCPFVL
;
A
#
# COMPACT_ATOMS: atom_id res chain seq x y z
N MET A 1 -6.29 19.76 12.54
CA MET A 1 -6.64 18.81 13.62
C MET A 1 -6.67 17.40 13.04
N PRO A 2 -6.37 16.35 13.82
CA PRO A 2 -6.21 14.97 13.32
C PRO A 2 -7.47 14.54 12.57
N GLY A 3 -7.28 13.76 11.50
CA GLY A 3 -8.28 13.45 10.49
C GLY A 3 -9.40 12.52 10.93
N PHE A 4 -10.07 12.80 12.05
CA PHE A 4 -11.41 12.30 12.30
C PHE A 4 -12.38 13.10 11.44
N SER A 5 -12.50 12.73 10.16
CA SER A 5 -13.56 13.30 9.33
C SER A 5 -14.84 12.47 9.53
N ALA A 6 -15.73 12.92 10.40
CA ALA A 6 -17.13 12.63 10.23
C ALA A 6 -17.69 13.57 9.16
N TRP A 7 -18.46 13.03 8.23
CA TRP A 7 -19.12 13.76 7.16
C TRP A 7 -20.62 13.74 7.42
N THR A 8 -21.31 14.83 7.22
CA THR A 8 -22.77 14.87 7.33
C THR A 8 -23.29 15.69 6.17
N MET A 9 -24.22 15.14 5.41
CA MET A 9 -24.96 15.89 4.40
C MET A 9 -26.24 16.39 5.10
N LEU A 10 -26.32 17.69 5.34
CA LEU A 10 -27.55 18.35 5.78
C LEU A 10 -28.37 18.60 4.52
N ALA A 11 -29.50 17.90 4.38
CA ALA A 11 -30.50 18.26 3.39
C ALA A 11 -31.58 19.03 4.15
N GLN A 12 -31.35 20.33 4.37
CA GLN A 12 -32.36 21.17 5.03
C GLN A 12 -33.70 21.05 4.31
N HIS A 13 -34.73 20.67 5.06
CA HIS A 13 -36.09 20.65 4.56
C HIS A 13 -36.50 22.09 4.22
N TYR A 14 -36.77 22.30 2.93
CA TYR A 14 -37.02 23.58 2.29
C TYR A 14 -38.42 24.09 2.69
N ASN A 15 -38.49 25.13 3.53
CA ASN A 15 -39.71 25.93 3.67
C ASN A 15 -39.52 27.24 2.92
N GLY A 16 -40.48 27.54 2.06
CA GLY A 16 -40.30 28.39 0.89
C GLY A 16 -39.84 29.82 1.15
N SER A 17 -39.29 30.38 0.08
CA SER A 17 -38.96 31.78 -0.20
C SER A 17 -37.51 32.20 0.08
N ASN A 18 -36.78 32.41 -1.02
CA ASN A 18 -35.54 33.17 -1.22
C ASN A 18 -34.16 32.45 -1.20
N SER A 19 -33.54 32.53 -2.39
CA SER A 19 -32.13 32.41 -2.79
C SER A 19 -31.38 31.10 -2.50
N GLN A 20 -30.94 30.49 -3.60
CA GLN A 20 -30.11 29.30 -3.70
C GLN A 20 -28.74 29.49 -3.03
N THR A 21 -28.51 28.76 -1.94
CA THR A 21 -27.17 28.33 -1.52
C THR A 21 -27.29 26.88 -1.08
N LEU A 22 -26.73 25.95 -1.86
CA LEU A 22 -26.54 24.58 -1.41
C LEU A 22 -25.67 24.64 -0.14
N GLY A 23 -26.21 24.26 1.01
CA GLY A 23 -25.48 24.30 2.28
C GLY A 23 -24.20 23.45 2.20
N GLN A 24 -23.05 24.04 2.53
CA GLN A 24 -21.80 23.28 2.54
C GLN A 24 -21.85 22.17 3.60
N PRO A 25 -21.30 20.97 3.33
CA PRO A 25 -21.26 19.89 4.29
C PRO A 25 -20.44 20.28 5.53
N PHE A 26 -21.03 20.13 6.71
CA PHE A 26 -20.36 20.39 8.00
C PHE A 26 -19.37 19.28 8.32
N ARG A 27 -18.12 19.64 8.62
CA ARG A 27 -17.01 18.72 8.89
C ARG A 27 -16.36 19.05 10.22
N SER A 28 -16.47 18.15 11.19
CA SER A 28 -15.85 18.28 12.50
C SER A 28 -15.67 16.91 13.14
N ILE A 29 -14.69 16.81 14.05
CA ILE A 29 -14.49 15.60 14.87
C ILE A 29 -15.68 15.35 15.83
N TYR A 30 -16.45 16.40 16.13
CA TYR A 30 -17.66 16.35 16.95
C TYR A 30 -18.96 16.52 16.14
N ALA A 31 -18.90 16.38 14.80
CA ALA A 31 -20.07 16.55 13.94
C ALA A 31 -21.20 15.55 14.27
N LEU A 32 -20.86 14.42 14.90
CA LEU A 32 -21.81 13.38 15.33
C LEU A 32 -22.14 13.43 16.83
N SER A 33 -21.80 14.54 17.51
CA SER A 33 -22.11 14.72 18.92
C SER A 33 -23.60 14.69 19.17
N GLU A 34 -24.00 14.13 20.32
CA GLU A 34 -25.40 13.92 20.70
C GLU A 34 -26.31 15.13 20.52
N ARG A 35 -25.78 16.32 20.79
CA ARG A 35 -26.50 17.59 20.67
C ARG A 35 -26.84 17.95 19.23
N LEU A 36 -26.01 17.55 18.26
CA LEU A 36 -26.19 17.87 16.84
C LEU A 36 -26.96 16.77 16.10
N ARG A 37 -26.89 15.51 16.56
CA ARG A 37 -27.53 14.35 15.88
C ARG A 37 -28.99 14.57 15.46
N PRO A 38 -29.88 15.18 16.28
CA PRO A 38 -31.28 15.36 15.89
C PRO A 38 -31.48 16.33 14.71
N LEU A 39 -30.48 17.15 14.42
CA LEU A 39 -30.52 18.16 13.36
C LEU A 39 -29.95 17.65 12.04
N LEU A 40 -29.42 16.42 11.98
CA LEU A 40 -28.65 15.91 10.86
C LEU A 40 -29.45 14.83 10.11
N ASP A 41 -29.74 15.07 8.83
CA ASP A 41 -30.48 14.12 7.99
C ASP A 41 -29.63 12.90 7.61
N LEU A 42 -28.36 13.13 7.23
CA LEU A 42 -27.43 12.08 6.86
C LEU A 42 -26.15 12.17 7.69
N ARG A 43 -25.85 11.08 8.41
CA ARG A 43 -24.66 10.92 9.24
C ARG A 43 -23.68 9.95 8.59
N VAL A 44 -22.46 10.39 8.34
CA VAL A 44 -21.39 9.58 7.77
C VAL A 44 -20.16 9.68 8.69
N SER A 45 -19.53 8.56 8.98
CA SER A 45 -18.23 8.53 9.65
C SER A 45 -17.16 7.98 8.73
N VAL A 46 -15.97 8.57 8.79
CA VAL A 46 -14.77 8.01 8.16
C VAL A 46 -13.76 7.78 9.27
N THR A 47 -13.32 6.55 9.43
CA THR A 47 -12.41 6.14 10.51
C THR A 47 -11.21 5.43 9.91
N GLY A 48 -10.01 5.93 10.18
CA GLY A 48 -8.76 5.23 9.91
C GLY A 48 -8.35 4.32 11.07
N GLY A 49 -7.50 3.33 10.80
CA GLY A 49 -6.86 2.57 11.88
C GLY A 49 -6.13 3.52 12.82
N ILE A 50 -6.44 3.44 14.12
CA ILE A 50 -5.99 4.39 15.15
C ILE A 50 -4.45 4.56 15.15
N HIS A 51 -3.71 3.52 14.73
CA HIS A 51 -2.26 3.53 14.56
C HIS A 51 -1.76 4.46 13.44
N LEU A 52 -2.48 4.57 12.32
CA LEU A 52 -2.08 5.41 11.17
C LEU A 52 -2.21 6.90 11.48
N ASP A 53 -3.28 7.28 12.18
CA ASP A 53 -3.53 8.67 12.55
C ASP A 53 -2.63 9.14 13.70
N LEU A 54 -2.27 8.23 14.61
CA LEU A 54 -1.21 8.42 15.60
C LEU A 54 0.12 8.74 14.92
N VAL A 55 0.54 7.90 13.97
CA VAL A 55 1.85 8.03 13.33
C VAL A 55 1.93 9.24 12.42
N LYS A 56 0.87 9.55 11.65
CA LYS A 56 0.84 10.79 10.85
C LYS A 56 0.96 12.04 11.72
N ARG A 57 0.47 11.99 12.96
CA ARG A 57 0.64 13.06 13.94
C ARG A 57 2.07 13.09 14.46
N VAL A 58 2.62 11.95 14.89
CA VAL A 58 4.02 11.82 15.34
C VAL A 58 4.98 12.38 14.29
N LEU A 59 4.88 11.95 13.03
CA LEU A 59 5.76 12.41 11.94
C LEU A 59 5.65 13.92 11.69
N ARG A 60 4.45 14.50 11.80
CA ARG A 60 4.24 15.94 11.61
C ARG A 60 4.74 16.77 12.80
N ASP A 61 4.56 16.25 14.01
CA ASP A 61 4.96 16.93 15.24
C ASP A 61 6.48 16.86 15.41
N ILE A 62 7.15 15.75 15.06
CA ILE A 62 8.62 15.64 14.95
C ILE A 62 9.17 16.71 14.00
N GLN A 63 8.60 16.83 12.78
CA GLN A 63 9.05 17.81 11.78
C GLN A 63 8.83 19.27 12.20
N ARG A 64 7.88 19.55 13.11
CA ARG A 64 7.54 20.92 13.55
C ARG A 64 8.22 21.34 14.84
N ALA A 65 8.41 20.41 15.77
CA ALA A 65 8.82 20.70 17.14
C ALA A 65 10.27 20.30 17.46
N GLY A 66 10.93 19.51 16.59
CA GLY A 66 12.27 18.99 16.88
C GLY A 66 12.32 18.13 18.15
N GLN A 67 11.19 17.55 18.55
CA GLN A 67 11.05 16.73 19.75
C GLN A 67 11.41 15.27 19.47
N GLU A 68 11.94 14.60 20.50
CA GLU A 68 12.31 13.19 20.43
C GLU A 68 11.06 12.28 20.33
N PRO A 69 11.12 11.19 19.54
CA PRO A 69 9.95 10.35 19.23
C PRO A 69 9.25 9.73 20.45
N GLU A 70 9.98 9.43 21.52
CA GLU A 70 9.50 8.69 22.69
C GLU A 70 8.49 9.49 23.53
N GLU A 71 8.73 10.80 23.70
CA GLU A 71 7.86 11.69 24.49
C GLU A 71 6.48 11.85 23.82
N ILE A 72 6.48 11.91 22.48
CA ILE A 72 5.27 12.03 21.68
C ILE A 72 4.41 10.75 21.79
N ILE A 73 5.05 9.58 21.75
CA ILE A 73 4.37 8.28 21.89
C ILE A 73 3.69 8.17 23.26
N HIS A 74 4.38 8.60 24.33
CA HIS A 74 3.84 8.59 25.68
C HIS A 74 2.62 9.53 25.80
N GLN A 75 2.71 10.76 25.31
CA GLN A 75 1.61 11.72 25.40
C GLN A 75 0.36 11.25 24.66
N ILE A 76 0.53 10.62 23.49
CA ILE A 76 -0.61 10.15 22.71
C ILE A 76 -1.27 8.93 23.37
N SER A 77 -0.48 7.99 23.90
CA SER A 77 -0.99 6.77 24.53
C SER A 77 -1.74 7.05 25.83
N GLU A 78 -1.22 7.95 26.66
CA GLU A 78 -1.78 8.25 27.99
C GLU A 78 -2.91 9.29 27.97
N THR A 79 -2.90 10.23 27.03
CA THR A 79 -3.84 11.36 27.05
C THR A 79 -4.82 11.32 25.89
N VAL A 80 -4.32 11.23 24.65
CA VAL A 80 -5.16 11.42 23.45
C VAL A 80 -6.00 10.17 23.16
N TYR A 81 -5.44 8.97 23.29
CA TYR A 81 -6.14 7.73 23.00
C TYR A 81 -7.31 7.45 23.97
N PRO A 82 -7.17 7.61 25.30
CA PRO A 82 -8.29 7.46 26.22
C PRO A 82 -9.42 8.46 25.96
N MET A 83 -9.09 9.73 25.66
CA MET A 83 -10.08 10.74 25.30
C MET A 83 -10.84 10.39 24.01
N TYR A 84 -10.14 9.90 22.99
CA TYR A 84 -10.77 9.41 21.76
C TYR A 84 -11.76 8.28 22.07
N LYS A 85 -11.32 7.28 22.85
CA LYS A 85 -12.15 6.13 23.24
C LYS A 85 -13.38 6.54 24.03
N ALA A 86 -13.25 7.52 24.92
CA ALA A 86 -14.35 7.98 25.76
C ALA A 86 -15.38 8.84 25.00
N PHE A 87 -14.94 9.75 24.12
CA PHE A 87 -15.80 10.82 23.62
C PHE A 87 -16.03 10.81 22.11
N ILE A 88 -15.14 10.22 21.32
CA ILE A 88 -15.21 10.28 19.85
C ILE A 88 -15.68 8.94 19.28
N GLU A 89 -15.12 7.82 19.75
CA GLU A 89 -15.48 6.49 19.24
C GLU A 89 -16.99 6.17 19.36
N PRO A 90 -17.67 6.48 20.48
CA PRO A 90 -19.11 6.26 20.60
C PRO A 90 -19.92 7.05 19.56
N ASP A 91 -19.53 8.30 19.30
CA ASP A 91 -20.21 9.17 18.32
C ASP A 91 -20.09 8.64 16.89
N LEU A 92 -18.90 8.15 16.52
CA LEU A 92 -18.66 7.53 15.20
C LEU A 92 -19.55 6.30 14.96
N GLN A 93 -19.93 5.58 16.03
CA GLN A 93 -20.83 4.44 15.93
C GLN A 93 -22.27 4.82 15.59
N THR A 94 -22.65 6.09 15.79
CA THR A 94 -24.01 6.57 15.52
C THR A 94 -24.24 6.96 14.05
N ALA A 95 -23.19 6.94 13.20
CA ALA A 95 -23.32 7.27 11.79
C ALA A 95 -24.16 6.25 11.01
N HIS A 96 -24.94 6.74 10.04
CA HIS A 96 -25.71 5.94 9.10
C HIS A 96 -24.80 5.21 8.10
N ILE A 97 -23.78 5.91 7.58
CA ILE A 97 -22.78 5.35 6.66
C ILE A 97 -21.43 5.37 7.36
N LYS A 98 -20.73 4.24 7.39
CA LYS A 98 -19.42 4.10 8.04
C LYS A 98 -18.39 3.67 7.02
N ILE A 99 -17.41 4.53 6.76
CA ILE A 99 -16.26 4.23 5.90
C ILE A 99 -15.09 3.94 6.82
N ILE A 100 -14.74 2.66 6.96
CA ILE A 100 -13.69 2.22 7.87
C ILE A 100 -12.48 1.79 7.05
N ASN A 101 -11.38 2.53 7.19
CA ASN A 101 -10.10 2.15 6.67
C ASN A 101 -9.32 1.32 7.69
N LYS A 102 -9.37 -0.01 7.55
CA LYS A 102 -8.60 -0.96 8.36
C LYS A 102 -7.14 -1.10 7.93
N PHE A 103 -6.68 -0.32 6.95
CA PHE A 103 -5.31 -0.34 6.48
C PHE A 103 -4.34 0.03 7.60
N ASN A 104 -3.39 -0.86 7.86
CA ASN A 104 -2.26 -0.60 8.74
C ASN A 104 -1.01 -0.43 7.85
N PRO A 105 -0.43 0.77 7.75
CA PRO A 105 0.73 1.06 6.89
C PRO A 105 1.96 0.23 7.29
N PHE A 106 2.01 -0.22 8.55
CA PHE A 106 3.11 -1.02 9.09
C PHE A 106 2.98 -2.51 8.82
N THR A 107 1.85 -3.00 8.31
CA THR A 107 1.72 -4.43 7.99
C THR A 107 2.77 -4.88 6.98
N GLY A 108 3.08 -4.05 5.97
CA GLY A 108 4.18 -4.31 5.04
C GLY A 108 5.57 -4.35 5.70
N PHE A 109 5.77 -3.60 6.79
CA PHE A 109 7.03 -3.56 7.56
C PHE A 109 7.13 -4.65 8.62
N GLN A 110 6.01 -5.24 9.07
CA GLN A 110 6.00 -6.36 10.01
C GLN A 110 6.41 -7.67 9.34
N SER A 111 6.20 -7.79 8.03
CA SER A 111 6.62 -8.95 7.23
C SER A 111 7.24 -8.50 5.89
N PRO A 112 8.37 -7.80 5.91
CA PRO A 112 8.99 -7.31 4.69
C PRO A 112 9.53 -8.49 3.88
N THR A 113 9.41 -8.40 2.56
CA THR A 113 10.06 -9.37 1.67
C THR A 113 11.41 -8.80 1.24
N TYR A 114 12.47 -9.54 1.53
CA TYR A 114 13.81 -9.28 1.02
C TYR A 114 13.93 -9.90 -0.36
N ILE A 115 14.33 -9.08 -1.32
CA ILE A 115 14.44 -9.45 -2.73
C ILE A 115 15.87 -9.19 -3.18
N LEU A 116 16.50 -10.22 -3.70
CA LEU A 116 17.75 -10.12 -4.45
C LEU A 116 17.44 -10.29 -5.93
N LYS A 117 17.80 -9.32 -6.77
CA LYS A 117 17.55 -9.36 -8.21
C LYS A 117 18.86 -9.44 -8.98
N SER A 118 18.89 -10.23 -10.05
CA SER A 118 20.00 -10.29 -11.00
C SER A 118 19.50 -10.40 -12.44
N THR A 119 20.33 -9.91 -13.35
CA THR A 119 20.18 -10.03 -14.82
C THR A 119 20.88 -11.27 -15.38
N ARG A 120 21.64 -12.01 -14.56
CA ARG A 120 22.32 -13.23 -15.01
C ARG A 120 21.30 -14.29 -15.45
N SER A 121 21.62 -14.99 -16.54
CA SER A 121 20.84 -16.13 -16.99
C SER A 121 21.17 -17.34 -16.13
N VAL A 122 20.14 -17.93 -15.52
CA VAL A 122 20.25 -19.14 -14.70
C VAL A 122 19.30 -20.18 -15.27
N THR A 123 19.78 -21.41 -15.47
CA THR A 123 18.93 -22.49 -15.97
C THR A 123 18.12 -23.12 -14.84
N ALA A 124 17.00 -23.77 -15.19
CA ALA A 124 16.13 -24.41 -14.21
C ALA A 124 16.87 -25.52 -13.44
N GLU A 125 17.79 -26.23 -14.09
CA GLU A 125 18.59 -27.31 -13.51
C GLU A 125 19.54 -26.79 -12.42
N GLN A 126 20.18 -25.65 -12.66
CA GLN A 126 21.03 -24.98 -11.67
C GLN A 126 20.23 -24.58 -10.43
N ILE A 127 19.02 -24.05 -10.63
CA ILE A 127 18.11 -23.69 -9.52
C ILE A 127 17.70 -24.93 -8.72
N LYS A 128 17.33 -26.01 -9.41
CA LYS A 128 16.94 -27.29 -8.79
C LYS A 128 18.05 -27.92 -7.94
N THR A 129 19.31 -27.65 -8.26
CA THR A 129 20.46 -28.18 -7.51
C THR A 129 20.64 -27.46 -6.17
N ILE A 130 20.13 -26.23 -6.04
CA ILE A 130 20.28 -25.37 -4.85
C ILE A 130 19.11 -25.56 -3.86
N LEU A 131 17.94 -25.94 -4.37
CA LEU A 131 16.72 -26.16 -3.59
C LEU A 131 16.77 -27.52 -2.85
N SER A 132 15.99 -27.64 -1.78
CA SER A 132 15.77 -28.95 -1.13
C SER A 132 15.04 -29.93 -2.05
N GLU A 133 15.13 -31.23 -1.76
CA GLU A 133 14.46 -32.29 -2.54
C GLU A 133 12.95 -32.08 -2.68
N GLU A 134 12.32 -31.46 -1.67
CA GLU A 134 10.93 -31.01 -1.73
C GLU A 134 10.87 -29.52 -2.12
N TYR A 135 10.52 -29.24 -3.38
CA TYR A 135 10.20 -27.90 -3.88
C TYR A 135 8.92 -27.92 -4.72
N LYS A 136 8.23 -26.79 -4.77
CA LYS A 136 7.07 -26.54 -5.62
C LYS A 136 7.50 -25.74 -6.84
N GLU A 137 7.12 -26.22 -8.02
CA GLU A 137 7.37 -25.57 -9.31
C GLU A 137 6.04 -25.06 -9.87
N THR A 138 5.95 -23.77 -10.16
CA THR A 138 4.73 -23.14 -10.71
C THR A 138 5.08 -22.12 -11.77
N LYS A 139 4.27 -22.05 -12.83
CA LYS A 139 4.35 -21.00 -13.85
C LYS A 139 3.18 -20.04 -13.67
N GLU A 140 3.47 -18.75 -13.79
CA GLU A 140 2.51 -17.68 -13.58
C GLU A 140 2.67 -16.64 -14.70
N GLU A 141 1.56 -16.15 -15.23
CA GLU A 141 1.54 -14.97 -16.10
C GLU A 141 0.84 -13.83 -15.38
N THR A 142 1.47 -12.65 -15.38
CA THR A 142 0.90 -11.44 -14.79
C THR A 142 0.97 -10.28 -15.77
N TYR A 143 -0.03 -9.42 -15.68
CA TYR A 143 -0.07 -8.15 -16.42
C TYR A 143 -0.07 -7.01 -15.41
N ASP A 144 1.01 -6.25 -15.39
CA ASP A 144 1.16 -5.06 -14.55
C ASP A 144 0.77 -3.82 -15.36
N ILE A 145 -0.35 -3.19 -14.98
CA ILE A 145 -0.85 -1.94 -15.57
C ILE A 145 -0.39 -0.80 -14.67
N TYR A 146 0.42 0.09 -15.21
CA TYR A 146 0.90 1.29 -14.53
C TYR A 146 0.01 2.47 -14.92
N LEU A 147 -0.64 3.05 -13.92
CA LEU A 147 -1.58 4.15 -14.07
C LEU A 147 -0.92 5.45 -13.59
N LEU A 148 -0.88 6.44 -14.47
CA LEU A 148 -0.43 7.79 -14.18
C LEU A 148 -1.58 8.58 -13.53
N PRO A 149 -1.35 9.21 -12.37
CA PRO A 149 -2.32 10.11 -11.75
C PRO A 149 -2.63 11.35 -12.63
N PRO A 150 -3.84 11.90 -12.56
CA PRO A 150 -4.20 13.09 -13.33
C PRO A 150 -3.33 14.29 -12.95
N GLY A 151 -2.77 14.97 -13.95
CA GLY A 151 -1.96 16.18 -13.77
C GLY A 151 -0.49 15.94 -13.42
N GLU A 152 -0.06 14.69 -13.30
CA GLU A 152 1.35 14.33 -13.18
C GLU A 152 2.01 14.20 -14.57
N ASP A 153 3.28 14.57 -14.65
CA ASP A 153 4.09 14.40 -15.86
C ASP A 153 4.64 12.97 -15.94
N PRO A 154 4.46 12.23 -17.06
CA PRO A 154 4.95 10.85 -17.17
C PRO A 154 6.45 10.69 -16.90
N GLU A 155 7.28 11.67 -17.24
CA GLU A 155 8.74 11.56 -17.09
C GLU A 155 9.22 11.85 -15.66
N ALA A 156 8.47 12.66 -14.91
CA ALA A 156 8.80 13.03 -13.53
C ALA A 156 7.99 12.28 -12.46
N CYS A 157 6.96 11.52 -12.86
CA CYS A 157 6.07 10.85 -11.91
C CYS A 157 6.79 9.73 -11.16
N GLN A 158 6.81 9.82 -9.83
CA GLN A 158 7.34 8.77 -8.94
C GLN A 158 6.22 7.94 -8.28
N SER A 159 4.96 8.30 -8.54
CA SER A 159 3.79 7.84 -7.79
C SER A 159 2.82 7.03 -8.66
N TYR A 160 3.35 6.25 -9.60
CA TYR A 160 2.56 5.36 -10.44
C TYR A 160 1.72 4.40 -9.60
N LEU A 161 0.43 4.32 -9.91
CA LEU A 161 -0.45 3.32 -9.32
C LEU A 161 -0.36 2.04 -10.13
N ARG A 162 0.04 0.95 -9.47
CA ARG A 162 0.19 -0.36 -10.12
C ARG A 162 -1.02 -1.24 -9.88
N MET A 163 -1.67 -1.67 -10.97
CA MET A 163 -2.75 -2.64 -10.97
C MET A 163 -2.31 -3.92 -11.67
N ARG A 164 -2.27 -5.03 -10.94
CA ARG A 164 -1.85 -6.34 -11.45
C ARG A 164 -3.06 -7.21 -11.77
N ASN A 165 -3.11 -7.76 -12.98
CA ASN A 165 -4.01 -8.85 -13.33
C ASN A 165 -3.26 -10.18 -13.32
N ARG A 166 -3.83 -11.17 -12.64
CA ARG A 166 -3.43 -12.57 -12.70
C ARG A 166 -4.68 -13.42 -12.87
N ASP A 167 -4.77 -14.17 -13.96
CA ASP A 167 -5.87 -15.12 -14.24
C ASP A 167 -7.28 -14.47 -14.10
N GLY A 168 -7.43 -13.21 -14.49
CA GLY A 168 -8.69 -12.44 -14.40
C GLY A 168 -8.96 -11.80 -13.04
N LYS A 169 -8.11 -12.04 -12.04
CA LYS A 169 -8.15 -11.37 -10.74
C LYS A 169 -7.26 -10.15 -10.75
N TYR A 170 -7.87 -9.00 -10.48
CA TYR A 170 -7.14 -7.74 -10.41
C TYR A 170 -6.78 -7.41 -8.98
N ASN A 171 -5.56 -6.92 -8.78
CA ASN A 171 -5.06 -6.48 -7.50
C ASN A 171 -4.42 -5.11 -7.64
N LEU A 172 -4.71 -4.19 -6.73
CA LEU A 172 -3.92 -2.98 -6.61
C LEU A 172 -2.74 -3.23 -5.68
N MET A 173 -1.57 -2.73 -6.07
CA MET A 173 -0.31 -2.92 -5.37
C MET A 173 0.22 -1.58 -4.88
N PHE A 174 0.54 -1.52 -3.59
CA PHE A 174 1.24 -0.43 -2.94
C PHE A 174 2.55 -1.01 -2.45
N GLU A 175 3.65 -0.60 -3.07
CA GLU A 175 4.99 -1.08 -2.75
C GLU A 175 5.85 0.15 -2.45
N GLU A 176 6.46 0.17 -1.27
CA GLU A 176 7.59 1.04 -0.98
C GLU A 176 8.86 0.19 -1.07
N TRP A 177 10.00 0.82 -1.35
CA TRP A 177 11.27 0.12 -1.47
C TRP A 177 12.31 0.84 -0.62
N VAL A 178 13.06 0.06 0.15
CA VAL A 178 14.27 0.51 0.83
C VAL A 178 15.39 -0.40 0.40
N THR A 179 16.53 0.18 0.03
CA THR A 179 17.72 -0.60 -0.32
C THR A 179 18.61 -0.75 0.91
N ASP A 180 18.92 -2.00 1.26
CA ASP A 180 19.90 -2.35 2.29
C ASP A 180 20.90 -3.32 1.65
N SER A 181 21.98 -2.76 1.10
CA SER A 181 23.00 -3.41 0.25
C SER A 181 23.20 -4.92 0.51
N PRO A 182 23.05 -5.85 -0.46
CA PRO A 182 22.51 -5.78 -1.84
C PRO A 182 20.99 -6.02 -1.94
N PHE A 183 20.27 -5.97 -0.83
CA PHE A 183 18.88 -6.37 -0.75
C PHE A 183 17.93 -5.21 -1.05
N ILE A 184 16.88 -5.52 -1.80
CA ILE A 184 15.71 -4.68 -1.90
C ILE A 184 14.72 -5.15 -0.83
N ILE A 185 14.47 -4.30 0.16
CA ILE A 185 13.42 -4.50 1.15
C ILE A 185 12.14 -3.92 0.57
N SER A 186 11.14 -4.77 0.39
CA SER A 186 9.87 -4.40 -0.24
C SER A 186 8.69 -4.65 0.70
N PRO A 187 8.35 -3.67 1.56
CA PRO A 187 7.05 -3.60 2.19
C PRO A 187 5.98 -3.48 1.10
N ARG A 188 5.15 -4.51 0.97
CA ARG A 188 4.09 -4.56 -0.04
C ARG A 188 2.74 -4.76 0.60
N ILE A 189 1.74 -4.06 0.09
CA ILE A 189 0.35 -4.29 0.42
C ILE A 189 -0.39 -4.47 -0.90
N THR A 190 -1.21 -5.51 -0.96
CA THR A 190 -1.94 -5.90 -2.17
C THR A 190 -3.38 -6.19 -1.79
N PHE A 191 -4.32 -5.69 -2.56
CA PHE A 191 -5.74 -5.95 -2.34
C PHE A 191 -6.46 -6.26 -3.65
N GLU A 192 -7.32 -7.28 -3.60
CA GLU A 192 -8.15 -7.67 -4.73
C GLU A 192 -9.18 -6.58 -5.02
N VAL A 193 -9.33 -6.26 -6.30
CA VAL A 193 -10.23 -5.21 -6.79
C VAL A 193 -11.05 -5.72 -7.95
N SER A 194 -12.25 -5.14 -8.10
CA SER A 194 -13.08 -5.39 -9.28
C SER A 194 -12.47 -4.74 -10.52
N VAL A 195 -12.64 -5.37 -11.70
CA VAL A 195 -12.29 -4.77 -13.00
C VAL A 195 -12.95 -3.40 -13.22
N ARG A 196 -14.11 -3.16 -12.58
CA ARG A 196 -14.81 -1.87 -12.63
C ARG A 196 -14.00 -0.72 -12.04
N LEU A 197 -13.04 -1.01 -11.16
CA LEU A 197 -12.18 0.00 -10.55
C LEU A 197 -11.30 0.69 -11.60
N LEU A 198 -10.80 -0.07 -12.58
CA LEU A 198 -10.02 0.51 -13.67
C LEU A 198 -10.85 1.56 -14.42
N GLY A 199 -12.09 1.25 -14.79
CA GLY A 199 -13.00 2.21 -15.41
C GLY A 199 -13.27 3.44 -14.53
N GLY A 200 -13.41 3.24 -13.22
CA GLY A 200 -13.53 4.34 -12.25
C GLY A 200 -12.30 5.24 -12.21
N LEU A 201 -11.10 4.67 -12.22
CA LEU A 201 -9.84 5.43 -12.24
C LEU A 201 -9.69 6.23 -13.53
N MET A 202 -10.01 5.63 -14.68
CA MET A 202 -9.99 6.34 -15.96
C MET A 202 -10.97 7.54 -15.98
N ALA A 203 -12.16 7.38 -15.39
CA ALA A 203 -13.14 8.46 -15.25
C ALA A 203 -12.68 9.60 -14.32
N LEU A 204 -11.80 9.29 -13.36
CA LEU A 204 -11.15 10.27 -12.48
C LEU A 204 -9.93 10.94 -13.14
N GLY A 205 -9.60 10.59 -14.39
CA GLY A 205 -8.51 11.19 -15.16
C GLY A 205 -7.18 10.46 -15.07
N TYR A 206 -7.14 9.26 -14.47
CA TYR A 206 -5.93 8.42 -14.58
C TYR A 206 -5.76 7.95 -16.02
N THR A 207 -4.50 7.87 -16.46
CA THR A 207 -4.15 7.35 -17.78
C THR A 207 -3.26 6.13 -17.65
N ILE A 208 -3.32 5.22 -18.63
CA ILE A 208 -2.43 4.06 -18.67
C ILE A 208 -1.09 4.53 -19.25
N ALA A 209 -0.04 4.47 -18.44
CA ALA A 209 1.31 4.82 -18.86
C ALA A 209 2.02 3.63 -19.52
N ALA A 210 1.90 2.45 -18.91
CA ALA A 210 2.52 1.23 -19.42
C ALA A 210 1.73 -0.02 -19.01
N ILE A 211 1.83 -1.06 -19.83
CA ILE A 211 1.36 -2.41 -19.51
C ILE A 211 2.54 -3.36 -19.71
N LEU A 212 2.94 -4.06 -18.65
CA LEU A 212 4.02 -5.03 -18.67
C LEU A 212 3.46 -6.45 -18.49
N LYS A 213 3.65 -7.31 -19.50
CA LYS A 213 3.42 -8.74 -19.39
C LYS A 213 4.67 -9.41 -18.83
N ARG A 214 4.47 -10.20 -17.78
CA ARG A 214 5.51 -10.97 -17.12
C ARG A 214 5.12 -12.43 -17.08
N SER A 215 5.98 -13.28 -17.65
CA SER A 215 5.90 -14.73 -17.48
C SER A 215 6.96 -15.14 -16.45
N SER A 216 6.51 -15.69 -15.33
CA SER A 216 7.34 -16.06 -14.19
C SER A 216 7.38 -17.57 -14.04
N HIS A 217 8.57 -18.13 -13.92
CA HIS A 217 8.77 -19.51 -13.49
C HIS A 217 9.27 -19.50 -12.05
N ILE A 218 8.46 -20.03 -11.14
CA ILE A 218 8.63 -19.90 -9.69
C ILE A 218 8.96 -21.27 -9.12
N PHE A 219 10.08 -21.33 -8.40
CA PHE A 219 10.50 -22.45 -7.58
C PHE A 219 10.45 -22.03 -6.12
N CYS A 220 9.78 -22.80 -5.29
CA CYS A 220 9.57 -22.45 -3.89
C CYS A 220 9.78 -23.68 -3.01
N ASP A 221 10.69 -23.59 -2.04
CA ASP A 221 10.78 -24.52 -0.92
C ASP A 221 10.31 -23.82 0.37
N ASP A 222 10.31 -24.52 1.50
CA ASP A 222 9.91 -23.94 2.81
C ASP A 222 10.81 -22.77 3.26
N ARG A 223 11.94 -22.62 2.58
CA ARG A 223 12.96 -21.64 2.88
C ARG A 223 12.87 -20.50 1.87
N VAL A 224 13.29 -20.67 0.64
CA VAL A 224 13.48 -19.61 -0.35
C VAL A 224 12.52 -19.75 -1.53
N SER A 225 12.12 -18.62 -2.10
CA SER A 225 11.42 -18.59 -3.39
C SER A 225 12.34 -17.98 -4.45
N ILE A 226 12.60 -18.72 -5.52
CA ILE A 226 13.39 -18.28 -6.67
C ILE A 226 12.43 -18.13 -7.84
N LYS A 227 12.44 -16.95 -8.48
CA LYS A 227 11.62 -16.64 -9.66
C LYS A 227 12.52 -16.29 -10.82
N THR A 228 12.30 -16.91 -11.97
CA THR A 228 12.84 -16.42 -13.24
C THR A 228 11.72 -15.71 -13.99
N ASP A 229 11.87 -14.40 -14.14
CA ASP A 229 10.90 -13.51 -14.77
C ASP A 229 11.36 -13.19 -16.20
N TRP A 230 10.47 -13.34 -17.17
CA TRP A 230 10.62 -12.78 -18.52
C TRP A 230 9.61 -11.64 -18.70
N LEU A 231 10.10 -10.45 -19.02
CA LEU A 231 9.30 -9.27 -19.33
C LEU A 231 9.26 -9.06 -20.83
N GLU A 232 8.07 -9.20 -21.43
CA GLU A 232 7.87 -9.23 -22.89
C GLU A 232 8.23 -7.89 -23.53
N GLN A 233 7.71 -6.78 -22.99
CA GLN A 233 7.87 -5.43 -23.55
C GLN A 233 9.32 -4.92 -23.47
N LEU A 234 10.09 -5.39 -22.50
CA LEU A 234 11.50 -5.03 -22.34
C LEU A 234 12.45 -6.05 -23.00
N ASN A 235 11.94 -7.20 -23.41
CA ASN A 235 12.70 -8.37 -23.85
C ASN A 235 13.86 -8.71 -22.91
N ARG A 236 13.56 -8.82 -21.60
CA ARG A 236 14.57 -9.05 -20.56
C ARG A 236 14.21 -10.18 -19.63
N HIS A 237 15.25 -10.88 -19.18
CA HIS A 237 15.18 -11.93 -18.18
C HIS A 237 15.77 -11.45 -16.88
N TYR A 238 15.12 -11.82 -15.77
CA TYR A 238 15.57 -11.52 -14.43
C TYR A 238 15.44 -12.76 -13.56
N VAL A 239 16.39 -12.93 -12.64
CA VAL A 239 16.26 -13.89 -11.55
C VAL A 239 16.04 -13.12 -10.26
N GLN A 240 15.04 -13.54 -9.49
CA GLN A 240 14.70 -12.95 -8.21
C GLN A 240 14.70 -14.02 -7.12
N VAL A 241 15.36 -13.73 -6.01
CA VAL A 241 15.35 -14.58 -4.83
C VAL A 241 14.61 -13.82 -3.73
N LEU A 242 13.52 -14.40 -3.24
CA LEU A 242 12.63 -13.80 -2.26
C LEU A 242 12.65 -14.57 -0.93
N ARG A 243 12.66 -13.83 0.18
CA ARG A 243 12.55 -14.39 1.53
C ARG A 243 11.92 -13.40 2.53
N ALA A 244 11.25 -13.93 3.55
CA ALA A 244 10.67 -13.14 4.65
C ALA A 244 11.67 -12.77 5.78
N VAL A 245 12.86 -13.39 5.82
CA VAL A 245 13.86 -13.25 6.89
C VAL A 245 15.28 -13.10 6.31
N LEU A 246 15.95 -11.97 6.60
CA LEU A 246 17.27 -11.60 6.07
C LEU A 246 18.40 -12.55 6.49
N LEU A 247 18.42 -12.98 7.76
CA LEU A 247 19.47 -13.86 8.32
C LEU A 247 19.62 -15.17 7.54
N VAL A 248 18.50 -15.70 7.02
CA VAL A 248 18.53 -16.96 6.27
C VAL A 248 19.05 -16.75 4.85
N LEU A 249 18.74 -15.61 4.23
CA LEU A 249 19.38 -15.24 2.96
C LEU A 249 20.89 -15.17 3.15
N GLN A 250 21.37 -14.40 4.15
CA GLN A 250 22.79 -14.23 4.48
C GLN A 250 23.55 -15.55 4.68
N SER A 251 22.94 -16.52 5.35
CA SER A 251 23.59 -17.84 5.61
C SER A 251 23.85 -18.71 4.37
N ARG A 252 23.09 -18.52 3.27
CA ARG A 252 23.23 -19.29 2.02
C ARG A 252 23.75 -18.46 0.84
N ILE A 253 24.07 -17.18 1.07
CA ILE A 253 24.76 -16.31 0.12
C ILE A 253 25.97 -17.01 -0.53
N PRO A 254 26.86 -17.76 0.17
CA PRO A 254 28.05 -18.34 -0.47
C PRO A 254 27.74 -19.38 -1.56
N SER A 255 26.64 -20.15 -1.41
CA SER A 255 26.21 -21.14 -2.41
C SER A 255 25.42 -20.55 -3.57
N ILE A 256 24.82 -19.37 -3.38
CA ILE A 256 24.00 -18.66 -4.38
C ILE A 256 24.82 -17.59 -5.11
N PHE A 257 25.93 -17.12 -4.52
CA PHE A 257 26.84 -16.10 -5.04
C PHE A 257 27.37 -16.29 -6.46
N PRO A 258 27.71 -17.51 -6.94
CA PRO A 258 28.17 -17.65 -8.33
C PRO A 258 27.12 -17.28 -9.38
N LEU A 259 25.86 -17.04 -8.99
CA LEU A 259 24.76 -16.62 -9.86
C LEU A 259 24.49 -15.10 -9.86
N PHE A 260 25.28 -14.27 -9.17
CA PHE A 260 25.02 -12.83 -9.03
C PHE A 260 26.23 -11.96 -9.45
N ASP A 261 25.99 -10.92 -10.26
CA ASP A 261 26.84 -9.73 -10.31
C ASP A 261 26.28 -8.70 -9.33
N MET A 262 27.13 -8.22 -8.44
CA MET A 262 26.81 -7.23 -7.40
C MET A 262 27.07 -5.80 -7.87
N ASP A 263 27.50 -5.61 -9.12
CA ASP A 263 28.09 -4.35 -9.62
C ASP A 263 27.13 -3.44 -10.41
N GLU A 264 25.91 -3.88 -10.72
CA GLU A 264 24.94 -2.98 -11.33
C GLU A 264 23.96 -2.46 -10.27
N HIS A 265 24.08 -1.16 -9.96
CA HIS A 265 22.95 -0.36 -9.50
C HIS A 265 21.76 -0.71 -10.39
N CYS A 266 20.86 -1.57 -9.92
CA CYS A 266 19.75 -2.04 -10.74
C CYS A 266 18.77 -0.86 -10.91
N PRO A 267 18.81 -0.13 -12.04
CA PRO A 267 18.14 1.14 -12.15
C PRO A 267 16.79 0.87 -12.81
N PHE A 268 15.84 0.30 -12.06
CA PHE A 268 14.47 0.13 -12.54
C PHE A 268 13.47 0.41 -11.43
N VAL A 269 13.48 1.68 -11.01
CA VAL A 269 12.27 2.42 -10.72
C VAL A 269 11.76 2.88 -12.10
N LEU A 270 10.61 2.36 -12.53
CA LEU A 270 9.78 3.07 -13.49
C LEU A 270 8.97 4.08 -12.71
#